data_AF-A0AA95MA35-F1
#
_entry.id   AF-A0AA95MA35-F1
#
_cell.length_a   1.000
_cell.length_b   1.000
_cell.length_c   1.000
_cell.angle_alpha   90.00
_cell.angle_beta   90.00
_cell.angle_gamma   90.00
#
_symmetry.space_group_name_H-M   'P 1'
#
loop_
_entity.id
_entity.type
_entity.pdbx_description
1 polymer ?
#
loop_
_entity_poly.entity_id
_entity_poly.type
_entity_poly.pdbx_seq_one_letter_code
_entity_poly.pdbx_strand_id
1 'polypeptide(L)' 'MQKLSMEQLLETLNKAIELNLRQDFIDLLVNELDRKRFLIN' A
#
# COMPACT_ATOMS: atom_id res chain seq x y z
N MET A 1 -1.92 -4.74 6.29
CA MET A 1 -3.10 -4.62 5.40
C MET A 1 -3.34 -5.91 4.61
N GLN A 2 -3.22 -7.07 5.26
CA GLN A 2 -3.08 -8.35 4.56
C GLN A 2 -4.33 -8.79 3.78
N LYS A 3 -5.51 -8.35 4.21
CA LYS A 3 -6.81 -8.67 3.60
C LYS A 3 -7.15 -7.82 2.37
N LEU A 4 -6.42 -6.72 2.12
CA LEU A 4 -6.68 -5.88 0.95
C LEU A 4 -6.16 -6.58 -0.31
N SER A 5 -6.90 -6.45 -1.41
CA SER A 5 -6.40 -6.81 -2.75
C SER A 5 -5.27 -5.87 -3.16
N MET A 6 -4.52 -6.26 -4.21
CA MET A 6 -3.46 -5.40 -4.77
C MET A 6 -4.02 -4.06 -5.25
N GLU A 7 -5.17 -4.08 -5.91
CA GLU A 7 -5.87 -2.88 -6.39
C GLU A 7 -6.29 -1.97 -5.23
N GLN A 8 -6.85 -2.54 -4.16
CA GLN A 8 -7.24 -1.76 -2.98
C GLN A 8 -6.04 -1.11 -2.29
N LEU A 9 -4.89 -1.78 -2.25
CA LEU A 9 -3.66 -1.20 -1.69
C LEU A 9 -3.13 -0.05 -2.54
N LEU A 10 -3.15 -0.18 -3.88
CA LEU A 10 -2.74 0.89 -4.79
C LEU A 10 -3.67 2.11 -4.69
N GLU A 11 -4.99 1.88 -4.64
CA GLU A 11 -5.97 2.96 -4.46
C GLU A 11 -5.76 3.68 -3.12
N THR A 12 -5.51 2.91 -2.05
CA THR A 12 -5.24 3.45 -0.71
C THR A 12 -3.95 4.26 -0.68
N LEU A 13 -2.89 3.80 -1.36
CA LEU A 13 -1.63 4.52 -1.49
C LEU A 13 -1.79 5.86 -2.21
N ASN A 14 -2.49 5.87 -3.34
CA ASN A 14 -2.76 7.11 -4.08
C ASN A 14 -3.50 8.13 -3.21
N LYS A 15 -4.57 7.70 -2.53
CA LYS A 15 -5.32 8.56 -1.60
C LYS A 15 -4.46 9.05 -0.43
N ALA A 16 -3.58 8.19 0.10
CA ALA A 16 -2.69 8.57 1.20
C ALA A 16 -1.70 9.67 0.79
N ILE A 17 -1.19 9.62 -0.44
CA ILE A 17 -0.32 10.64 -1.02
C ILE A 17 -1.10 11.93 -1.27
N GLU A 18 -2.29 11.86 -1.89
CA GLU A 18 -3.13 13.02 -2.18
C GLU A 18 -3.53 13.80 -0.91
N LEU A 19 -3.83 13.07 0.17
CA LEU A 19 -4.19 13.66 1.46
C LEU A 19 -2.98 14.08 2.30
N ASN A 20 -1.76 13.92 1.78
CA ASN A 20 -0.50 14.18 2.47
C ASN A 20 -0.47 13.53 3.87
N LEU A 21 -0.88 12.25 3.94
CA LEU A 21 -0.85 11.50 5.18
C LEU A 21 0.61 11.29 5.63
N ARG A 22 0.76 10.93 6.91
CA ARG A 22 2.09 10.71 7.51
C ARG A 22 2.90 9.68 6.70
N GLN A 23 4.18 9.99 6.50
CA GLN A 23 5.10 9.14 5.75
C GLN A 23 5.13 7.69 6.25
N ASP A 24 5.13 7.48 7.58
CA ASP A 24 5.12 6.13 8.17
C ASP A 24 3.92 5.28 7.69
N PHE A 25 2.78 5.90 7.43
CA PHE A 25 1.60 5.20 6.91
C PHE A 25 1.77 4.85 5.42
N ILE A 26 2.37 5.76 4.64
CA ILE A 26 2.71 5.53 3.24
C ILE A 26 3.74 4.39 3.14
N ASP A 27 4.75 4.37 4.00
CA ASP A 27 5.77 3.32 4.02
C ASP A 27 5.17 1.94 4.34
N LEU A 28 4.19 1.89 5.25
CA LEU A 28 3.45 0.65 5.54
C LEU A 28 2.68 0.11 4.31
N LEU A 29 2.11 1.00 3.49
CA LEU A 29 1.41 0.62 2.26
C LEU A 29 2.37 0.08 1.21
N VAL A 30 3.52 0.76 1.01
CA VAL A 30 4.57 0.34 0.08
C VAL A 30 5.13 -1.04 0.48
N ASN A 31 5.41 -1.25 1.77
CA ASN A 31 5.92 -2.52 2.26
C ASN A 31 4.93 -3.69 2.02
N GLU A 32 3.63 -3.47 2.19
CA GLU A 32 2.63 -4.51 1.91
C GLU A 32 2.48 -4.78 0.40
N LEU A 33 2.60 -3.75 -0.44
CA LEU A 33 2.61 -3.89 -1.91
C LEU A 33 3.80 -4.74 -2.37
N ASP A 34 5.00 -4.43 -1.88
CA ASP A 34 6.20 -5.21 -2.20
C ASP A 34 6.06 -6.65 -1.72
N ARG A 35 5.60 -6.86 -0.48
CA ARG A 35 5.35 -8.20 0.06
C ARG A 35 4.38 -9.01 -0.80
N LYS A 36 3.29 -8.41 -1.28
CA LYS A 36 2.33 -9.10 -2.16
C LYS A 36 2.93 -9.38 -3.54
N ARG A 37 3.76 -8.47 -4.08
CA ARG A 37 4.48 -8.72 -5.35
C ARG A 37 5.43 -9.91 -5.25
N PHE A 38 6.12 -10.07 -4.11
CA PHE A 38 6.98 -11.23 -3.84
C PHE A 38 6.21 -12.54 -3.66
N LEU A 39 4.93 -12.52 -3.28
CA LEU A 39 4.12 -13.73 -3.13
C LEU A 39 3.49 -14.21 -4.44
N ILE A 40 3.45 -13.34 -5.46
CA ILE A 40 2.85 -13.64 -6.77
C ILE A 40 3.91 -14.11 -7.79
N ASN A 41 5.20 -13.81 -7.55
CA ASN A 41 6.35 -14.37 -8.28
C ASN A 41 6.84 -15.66 -7.63
#